data_AF-A0A0K1ECK0-F1
#
_entry.id   AF-A0A0K1ECK0-F1
#
_cell.length_a   1.000
_cell.length_b   1.000
_cell.length_c   1.000
_cell.angle_alpha   90.00
_cell.angle_beta   90.00
_cell.angle_gamma   90.00
#
_symmetry.space_group_name_H-M   'P 1'
#
loop_
_entity.id
_entity.type
_entity.pdbx_description
1 polymer ?
#
loop_
_entity_poly.entity_id
_entity_poly.type
_entity_poly.pdbx_seq_one_letter_code
_entity_poly.pdbx_strand_id
1 'polypeptide(L)'
;MLGRALHAASMRPSSTVWLVVAVLHVASCALVSGLSDFEIATSEGDEEGETTAPPGGSDGSGGATSSSTVTTTGGATSGDAGGSTSAAGGSGGTGGETPAPVCGDGILDAGESCDDSNVTPGDGCSIECAVESGYTCSGEPSTCSDIDECALETLTCGINAECVNLLGSAECWCADGYQVDPWTACPAPSPCDDGTYTCPLNHYCEEWQGGYRCCPEGGGGQRVCLEN
;
A
#
# COMPACT_ATOMS: atom_id res chain seq x y z
N MET A 1 11.40 29.42 -16.20
CA MET A 1 10.79 28.68 -15.08
C MET A 1 9.40 28.23 -15.52
N LEU A 2 9.30 27.09 -16.20
CA LEU A 2 8.02 26.41 -16.46
C LEU A 2 8.05 25.13 -15.63
N GLY A 3 7.48 25.18 -14.43
CA GLY A 3 7.15 23.99 -13.66
C GLY A 3 5.70 23.63 -13.94
N ARG A 4 5.45 22.75 -14.91
CA ARG A 4 4.13 22.11 -15.02
C ARG A 4 4.10 21.05 -13.92
N ALA A 5 3.17 21.20 -12.98
CA ALA A 5 2.86 20.17 -12.00
C ALA A 5 2.48 18.89 -12.75
N LEU A 6 3.32 17.86 -12.64
CA LEU A 6 2.97 16.50 -12.96
C LEU A 6 1.85 16.12 -11.99
N HIS A 7 0.60 16.20 -12.45
CA HIS A 7 -0.45 15.40 -11.83
C HIS A 7 -0.03 13.95 -12.05
N ALA A 8 0.23 13.24 -10.96
CA ALA A 8 0.33 11.79 -10.98
C ALA A 8 -1.03 11.28 -11.49
N ALA A 9 -1.11 11.00 -12.78
CA ALA A 9 -2.22 10.25 -13.33
C ALA A 9 -2.18 8.90 -12.62
N SER A 10 -3.10 8.72 -11.68
CA SER A 10 -3.38 7.43 -11.06
C SER A 10 -3.67 6.48 -12.20
N MET A 11 -2.69 5.64 -12.54
CA MET A 11 -2.73 4.77 -13.70
C MET A 11 -3.74 3.68 -13.40
N ARG A 12 -5.00 3.92 -13.76
CA ARG A 12 -5.99 2.86 -13.92
C ARG A 12 -5.37 1.77 -14.79
N PRO A 13 -5.39 0.49 -14.40
CA PRO A 13 -5.27 -0.56 -15.40
C PRO A 13 -6.56 -0.53 -16.22
N SER A 14 -6.58 0.30 -17.28
CA SER A 14 -7.68 0.32 -18.24
C SER A 14 -7.95 -1.12 -18.70
N SER A 15 -9.22 -1.49 -18.92
CA SER A 15 -9.60 -2.80 -19.50
C SER A 15 -8.84 -3.13 -20.80
N THR A 16 -8.29 -2.13 -21.50
CA THR A 16 -7.41 -2.35 -22.65
C THR A 16 -5.98 -2.77 -22.26
N VAL A 17 -5.45 -2.27 -21.14
CA VAL A 17 -4.12 -2.59 -20.60
C VAL A 17 -4.04 -4.03 -20.11
N TRP A 18 -5.13 -4.57 -19.53
CA TRP A 18 -5.22 -6.00 -19.19
C TRP A 18 -5.05 -6.90 -20.42
N LEU A 19 -5.58 -6.51 -21.58
CA LEU A 19 -5.34 -7.25 -22.82
C LEU A 19 -3.88 -7.15 -23.29
N VAL A 20 -3.21 -6.00 -23.13
CA VAL A 20 -1.82 -5.86 -23.57
C VAL A 20 -0.85 -6.59 -22.64
N VAL A 21 -1.07 -6.59 -21.32
CA VAL A 21 -0.23 -7.31 -20.34
C VAL A 21 -0.47 -8.83 -20.38
N ALA A 22 -1.72 -9.26 -20.60
CA ALA A 22 -2.05 -10.68 -20.80
C ALA A 22 -1.53 -11.22 -22.14
N VAL A 23 -1.51 -10.42 -23.21
CA VAL A 23 -0.93 -10.84 -24.50
C VAL A 23 0.60 -10.89 -24.46
N LEU A 24 1.26 -10.13 -23.56
CA LEU A 24 2.71 -10.17 -23.42
C LEU A 24 3.23 -11.33 -22.54
N HIS A 25 2.45 -11.83 -21.57
CA HIS A 25 2.86 -12.95 -20.71
C HIS A 25 2.51 -14.35 -21.25
N VAL A 26 1.59 -14.46 -22.21
CA VAL A 26 1.26 -15.77 -22.83
C VAL A 26 2.19 -16.11 -24.01
N ALA A 27 3.08 -15.19 -24.42
CA ALA A 27 4.01 -15.38 -25.53
C ALA A 27 5.42 -15.87 -25.14
N SER A 28 5.62 -16.47 -23.95
CA SER A 28 6.94 -16.99 -23.54
C SER A 28 6.99 -18.45 -23.06
N CYS A 29 5.90 -19.20 -23.09
CA CYS A 29 5.91 -20.60 -22.64
C CYS A 29 5.86 -21.68 -23.75
N ALA A 30 5.84 -21.31 -25.03
CA ALA A 30 5.89 -22.28 -26.11
C ALA A 30 7.08 -22.01 -27.03
N LEU A 31 8.03 -22.96 -27.02
CA LEU A 31 9.18 -23.15 -27.94
C LEU A 31 10.58 -22.92 -27.32
N VAL A 32 10.93 -23.67 -26.28
CA VAL A 32 12.33 -24.07 -26.03
C VAL A 32 12.45 -25.59 -26.15
N SER A 33 12.50 -26.06 -27.39
CA SER A 33 13.04 -27.37 -27.74
C SER A 33 13.97 -27.22 -28.95
N GLY A 34 15.23 -26.89 -28.66
CA GLY A 34 16.35 -27.07 -29.56
C GLY A 34 16.57 -25.96 -30.58
N LEU A 35 17.64 -25.18 -30.37
CA LEU A 35 18.70 -24.93 -31.36
C LEU A 35 19.87 -24.26 -30.63
N SER A 36 21.03 -24.86 -30.86
CA SER A 36 22.36 -24.55 -30.37
C SER A 36 22.90 -23.20 -30.86
N ASP A 37 23.70 -22.58 -29.98
CA ASP A 37 24.75 -21.58 -30.23
C ASP A 37 24.39 -20.33 -31.04
N PHE A 38 24.09 -19.24 -30.33
CA PHE A 38 24.30 -17.89 -30.85
C PHE A 38 24.88 -16.99 -29.74
N GLU A 39 26.15 -16.62 -29.90
CA GLU A 39 26.84 -15.65 -29.05
C GLU A 39 26.17 -14.28 -29.20
N ILE A 40 25.71 -13.71 -28.08
CA ILE A 40 25.43 -12.27 -28.00
C ILE A 40 26.48 -11.67 -27.09
N ALA A 41 27.41 -10.95 -27.72
CA ALA A 41 28.39 -10.12 -27.06
C ALA A 41 27.69 -9.09 -26.17
N THR A 42 27.91 -9.17 -24.87
CA THR A 42 27.68 -8.06 -23.94
C THR A 42 28.75 -7.01 -24.25
N SER A 43 28.33 -5.86 -24.77
CA SER A 43 29.21 -4.69 -24.80
C SER A 43 29.14 -4.02 -23.44
N GLU A 44 30.30 -4.00 -22.80
CA GLU A 44 30.61 -3.24 -21.60
C GLU A 44 30.59 -1.75 -21.96
N GLY A 45 29.87 -0.97 -21.17
CA GLY A 45 29.85 0.49 -21.21
C GLY A 45 29.94 1.00 -19.79
N ASP A 46 31.16 1.03 -19.27
CA ASP A 46 31.56 1.82 -18.12
C ASP A 46 31.25 3.31 -18.34
N GLU A 47 30.69 3.99 -17.33
CA GLU A 47 31.37 5.11 -16.65
C GLU A 47 30.47 5.82 -15.61
N GLU A 48 31.05 5.94 -14.40
CA GLU A 48 30.92 6.96 -13.33
C GLU A 48 29.50 7.39 -12.86
N GLY A 49 29.10 7.30 -11.59
CA GLY A 49 29.85 7.65 -10.38
C GLY A 49 29.48 9.07 -9.92
N GLU A 50 28.41 9.24 -9.12
CA GLU A 50 28.34 10.36 -8.17
C GLU A 50 27.40 10.03 -6.99
N THR A 51 28.01 9.81 -5.82
CA THR A 51 27.34 9.67 -4.53
C THR A 51 27.23 11.06 -3.90
N THR A 52 26.00 11.55 -3.70
CA THR A 52 25.76 12.76 -2.89
C THR A 52 24.95 12.40 -1.65
N ALA A 53 25.58 12.59 -0.49
CA ALA A 53 25.02 12.41 0.83
C ALA A 53 23.97 13.47 1.17
N PRO A 54 23.02 13.21 2.10
CA PRO A 54 22.15 14.25 2.64
C PRO A 54 22.89 15.07 3.71
N PRO A 55 22.69 16.40 3.79
CA PRO A 55 23.22 17.20 4.88
C PRO A 55 22.33 17.09 6.13
N GLY A 56 22.97 16.90 7.28
CA GLY A 56 22.39 17.20 8.58
C GLY A 56 22.33 18.72 8.82
N GLY A 57 21.29 19.16 9.52
CA GLY A 57 21.11 20.52 10.00
C GLY A 57 20.22 20.51 11.24
N SER A 58 20.74 21.09 12.31
CA SER A 58 20.20 21.21 13.66
C SER A 58 19.34 22.48 13.85
N ASP A 59 18.80 22.61 15.06
CA ASP A 59 18.18 23.79 15.72
C ASP A 59 16.65 23.64 15.85
N GLY A 60 15.96 23.77 17.00
CA GLY A 60 16.34 24.26 18.31
C GLY A 60 15.25 25.20 18.87
N SER A 61 14.39 24.69 19.77
CA SER A 61 13.71 25.36 20.90
C SER A 61 12.44 26.23 20.74
N GLY A 62 11.44 25.90 21.61
CA GLY A 62 10.53 26.81 22.32
C GLY A 62 9.05 26.78 21.88
N GLY A 63 8.04 26.55 22.72
CA GLY A 63 7.97 26.27 24.16
C GLY A 63 6.52 26.23 24.69
N ALA A 64 6.40 25.58 25.86
CA ALA A 64 5.51 25.83 26.99
C ALA A 64 4.04 25.34 27.08
N THR A 65 3.74 24.93 28.33
CA THR A 65 2.47 24.72 29.06
C THR A 65 1.87 23.30 28.93
N SER A 66 1.57 22.52 29.99
CA SER A 66 1.57 22.64 31.46
C SER A 66 1.80 21.23 32.04
N SER A 67 2.82 20.98 32.87
CA SER A 67 2.81 21.04 34.35
C SER A 67 1.60 20.42 35.05
N SER A 68 1.79 19.21 35.61
CA SER A 68 1.22 18.76 36.88
C SER A 68 2.01 17.56 37.41
N THR A 69 3.12 17.85 38.08
CA THR A 69 3.80 16.93 39.00
C THR A 69 3.24 17.16 40.40
N VAL A 70 2.72 16.10 41.03
CA VAL A 70 2.49 16.04 42.47
C VAL A 70 3.67 15.29 43.09
N THR A 71 4.31 15.93 44.07
CA THR A 71 5.51 15.46 44.76
C THR A 71 5.14 14.96 46.17
N THR A 72 5.43 13.68 46.40
CA THR A 72 5.92 12.97 47.60
C THR A 72 5.51 13.37 49.03
N THR A 73 5.18 12.33 49.80
CA THR A 73 5.70 11.98 51.14
C THR A 73 5.59 10.44 51.23
N GLY A 74 6.53 9.60 51.62
CA GLY A 74 7.71 9.67 52.47
C GLY A 74 7.66 8.43 53.39
N GLY A 75 8.71 7.60 53.44
CA GLY A 75 8.77 6.46 54.37
C GLY A 75 9.80 5.39 54.01
N ALA A 76 10.96 5.45 54.68
CA ALA A 76 12.09 4.54 54.54
C ALA A 76 12.12 3.49 55.67
N THR A 77 12.62 2.27 55.37
CA THR A 77 13.44 1.39 56.24
C THR A 77 14.20 0.41 55.31
N SER A 78 15.52 0.47 55.14
CA SER A 78 16.63 -0.04 55.98
C SER A 78 16.96 -1.54 55.81
N GLY A 79 18.20 -1.83 55.36
CA GLY A 79 18.98 -3.10 55.54
C GLY A 79 18.62 -4.25 54.61
N ASP A 80 19.52 -5.08 54.04
CA ASP A 80 20.94 -5.35 54.30
C ASP A 80 21.62 -5.98 53.07
N ALA A 81 22.95 -5.92 53.06
CA ALA A 81 23.85 -6.50 52.06
C ALA A 81 23.99 -8.03 52.16
N GLY A 82 24.37 -8.68 51.06
CA GLY A 82 24.89 -10.06 51.10
C GLY A 82 24.98 -10.72 49.74
N GLY A 83 26.17 -10.71 49.14
CA GLY A 83 26.47 -11.57 47.99
C GLY A 83 26.54 -13.05 48.40
N SER A 84 26.22 -13.93 47.46
CA SER A 84 26.76 -15.30 47.39
C SER A 84 26.62 -15.83 45.98
N THR A 85 27.76 -15.92 45.29
CA THR A 85 28.01 -16.89 44.24
C THR A 85 27.98 -18.31 44.84
N SER A 86 27.43 -19.28 44.08
CA SER A 86 27.52 -20.76 44.20
C SER A 86 26.12 -21.35 44.08
N ALA A 87 25.84 -22.45 43.41
CA ALA A 87 26.64 -23.40 42.65
C ALA A 87 25.66 -24.25 41.82
N ALA A 88 26.22 -25.00 40.89
CA ALA A 88 25.55 -26.08 40.18
C ALA A 88 24.72 -26.97 41.12
N GLY A 89 23.48 -27.22 40.69
CA GLY A 89 22.56 -28.18 41.28
C GLY A 89 21.63 -28.66 40.19
N GLY A 90 22.13 -29.53 39.33
CA GLY A 90 21.28 -30.28 38.41
C GLY A 90 20.47 -31.32 39.18
N SER A 91 19.19 -31.46 38.85
CA SER A 91 18.54 -32.77 38.74
C SER A 91 17.14 -32.65 38.12
N GLY A 92 16.96 -33.32 36.98
CA GLY A 92 15.82 -34.23 36.83
C GLY A 92 14.53 -33.67 36.25
N GLY A 93 14.56 -33.30 34.98
CA GLY A 93 13.39 -33.32 34.11
C GLY A 93 13.79 -33.77 32.72
N THR A 94 13.55 -35.04 32.37
CA THR A 94 13.55 -35.50 30.97
C THR A 94 12.25 -35.00 30.33
N GLY A 95 12.12 -33.69 30.14
CA GLY A 95 11.11 -33.09 29.29
C GLY A 95 11.84 -32.62 28.05
N GLY A 96 11.64 -33.31 26.93
CA GLY A 96 12.36 -33.01 25.70
C GLY A 96 12.22 -31.53 25.37
N GLU A 97 13.35 -30.86 25.13
CA GLU A 97 13.38 -29.69 24.27
C GLU A 97 12.59 -30.04 23.01
N THR A 98 11.35 -29.57 22.91
CA THR A 98 10.77 -29.32 21.60
C THR A 98 11.77 -28.41 20.89
N PRO A 99 12.26 -28.76 19.69
CA PRO A 99 13.04 -27.85 18.89
C PRO A 99 12.35 -26.48 18.87
N ALA A 100 13.13 -25.40 18.91
CA ALA A 100 12.54 -24.08 18.72
C ALA A 100 11.78 -24.08 17.38
N PRO A 101 10.59 -23.47 17.30
CA PRO A 101 9.83 -23.40 16.05
C PRO A 101 10.70 -22.77 14.95
N VAL A 102 10.74 -23.40 13.78
CA VAL A 102 11.57 -22.95 12.65
C VAL A 102 10.69 -22.57 11.47
N CYS A 103 10.47 -21.27 11.32
CA CYS A 103 9.71 -20.76 10.20
C CYS A 103 10.36 -21.07 8.84
N GLY A 104 9.57 -21.62 7.94
CA GLY A 104 9.90 -21.95 6.56
C GLY A 104 10.48 -23.36 6.38
N ASP A 105 10.29 -24.27 7.33
CA ASP A 105 10.77 -25.66 7.22
C ASP A 105 9.70 -26.64 6.68
N GLY A 106 8.48 -26.14 6.47
CA GLY A 106 7.33 -26.86 5.93
C GLY A 106 6.50 -27.58 7.00
N ILE A 107 6.78 -27.35 8.28
CA ILE A 107 6.07 -27.94 9.43
C ILE A 107 5.45 -26.79 10.21
N LEU A 108 4.18 -26.90 10.58
CA LEU A 108 3.48 -25.90 11.38
C LEU A 108 3.75 -26.16 12.87
N ASP A 109 4.82 -25.56 13.38
CA ASP A 109 5.27 -25.74 14.76
C ASP A 109 4.36 -25.00 15.76
N ALA A 110 4.47 -25.40 17.04
CA ALA A 110 3.74 -24.75 18.12
C ALA A 110 4.17 -23.28 18.29
N GLY A 111 3.31 -22.36 17.88
CA GLY A 111 3.56 -20.91 17.92
C GLY A 111 3.43 -20.25 16.54
N GLU A 112 3.44 -21.04 15.48
CA GLU A 112 3.25 -20.57 14.11
C GLU A 112 1.77 -20.54 13.74
N SER A 113 1.40 -19.57 12.91
CA SER A 113 0.06 -19.46 12.32
C SER A 113 0.01 -20.00 10.89
N CYS A 114 1.16 -20.07 10.24
CA CYS A 114 1.40 -20.70 8.94
C CYS A 114 2.87 -21.14 8.89
N ASP A 115 3.20 -22.09 8.02
CA ASP A 115 4.57 -22.38 7.55
C ASP A 115 4.47 -22.86 6.10
N ASP A 116 4.88 -22.04 5.15
CA ASP A 116 4.77 -22.30 3.72
C ASP A 116 6.10 -22.77 3.10
N SER A 117 6.97 -23.39 3.91
CA SER A 117 8.28 -23.92 3.51
C SER A 117 9.29 -22.88 3.04
N ASN A 118 9.06 -21.60 3.30
CA ASN A 118 10.01 -20.54 3.01
C ASN A 118 9.84 -19.33 3.96
N VAL A 119 10.56 -18.24 3.71
CA VAL A 119 10.52 -16.99 4.51
C VAL A 119 10.39 -15.75 3.61
N THR A 120 9.67 -15.88 2.51
CA THR A 120 9.48 -14.81 1.52
C THR A 120 8.27 -13.99 1.92
N PRO A 121 8.40 -12.69 2.22
CA PRO A 121 7.24 -11.87 2.51
C PRO A 121 6.39 -11.62 1.26
N GLY A 122 5.08 -11.49 1.43
CA GLY A 122 4.11 -11.15 0.38
C GLY A 122 3.48 -12.34 -0.35
N ASP A 123 3.75 -13.58 0.05
CA ASP A 123 3.09 -14.80 -0.46
C ASP A 123 2.00 -15.35 0.48
N GLY A 124 1.79 -14.68 1.62
CA GLY A 124 0.76 -15.01 2.60
C GLY A 124 1.29 -15.58 3.92
N CYS A 125 2.55 -16.00 3.98
CA CYS A 125 3.20 -16.37 5.24
C CYS A 125 4.43 -15.49 5.51
N SER A 126 4.38 -14.71 6.58
CA SER A 126 5.45 -13.78 6.90
C SER A 126 6.72 -14.49 7.38
N ILE A 127 7.82 -13.74 7.46
CA ILE A 127 9.10 -14.22 8.00
C ILE A 127 9.04 -14.68 9.47
N GLU A 128 7.97 -14.32 10.19
CA GLU A 128 7.71 -14.71 11.59
C GLU A 128 6.64 -15.83 11.67
N CYS A 129 6.30 -16.45 10.55
CA CYS A 129 5.28 -17.50 10.42
C CYS A 129 3.91 -17.07 10.97
N ALA A 130 3.63 -15.76 10.86
CA ALA A 130 2.29 -15.20 10.98
C ALA A 130 1.65 -15.10 9.59
N VAL A 131 0.35 -15.41 9.50
CA VAL A 131 -0.44 -15.21 8.28
C VAL A 131 -0.46 -13.72 7.95
N GLU A 132 -0.08 -13.38 6.72
CA GLU A 132 -0.08 -11.99 6.27
C GLU A 132 -1.51 -11.45 6.10
N SER A 133 -1.68 -10.14 6.28
CA SER A 133 -2.99 -9.51 6.12
C SER A 133 -3.48 -9.65 4.69
N GLY A 134 -4.78 -9.94 4.51
CA GLY A 134 -5.37 -10.20 3.20
C GLY A 134 -5.14 -11.63 2.68
N TYR A 135 -4.56 -12.53 3.47
CA TYR A 135 -4.36 -13.93 3.08
C TYR A 135 -5.09 -14.90 4.02
N THR A 136 -5.37 -16.08 3.49
CA THR A 136 -5.79 -17.25 4.27
C THR A 136 -4.83 -18.40 3.99
N CYS A 137 -4.34 -19.05 5.04
CA CYS A 137 -3.41 -20.19 4.94
C CYS A 137 -4.05 -21.44 5.54
N SER A 138 -3.78 -22.60 4.93
CA SER A 138 -4.25 -23.90 5.44
C SER A 138 -3.34 -25.05 5.04
N GLY A 139 -3.31 -26.10 5.86
CA GLY A 139 -2.50 -27.31 5.60
C GLY A 139 -1.12 -27.28 6.26
N GLU A 140 -0.36 -28.35 6.05
CA GLU A 140 1.02 -28.54 6.50
C GLU A 140 1.80 -29.30 5.41
N PRO A 141 2.72 -28.64 4.68
CA PRO A 141 3.02 -27.21 4.72
C PRO A 141 1.79 -26.35 4.39
N SER A 142 1.73 -25.16 4.98
CA SER A 142 0.68 -24.18 4.76
C SER A 142 0.66 -23.77 3.29
N THR A 143 -0.53 -23.80 2.70
CA THR A 143 -0.80 -23.21 1.39
C THR A 143 -1.58 -21.93 1.61
N CYS A 144 -0.98 -20.80 1.25
CA CYS A 144 -1.58 -19.48 1.41
C CYS A 144 -2.20 -19.00 0.10
N SER A 145 -3.36 -18.35 0.20
CA SER A 145 -4.03 -17.70 -0.92
C SER A 145 -4.55 -16.35 -0.49
N ASP A 146 -4.45 -15.40 -1.42
CA ASP A 146 -5.06 -14.10 -1.31
C ASP A 146 -6.59 -14.20 -1.08
N ILE A 147 -7.11 -13.32 -0.24
CA ILE A 147 -8.54 -13.21 0.04
C ILE A 147 -9.12 -12.24 -0.99
N ASP A 148 -9.94 -12.74 -1.91
CA ASP A 148 -10.62 -11.86 -2.86
C ASP A 148 -11.79 -11.14 -2.19
N GLU A 149 -11.57 -9.95 -1.61
CA GLU A 149 -12.62 -9.20 -0.92
C GLU A 149 -13.72 -8.71 -1.87
N CYS A 150 -13.42 -8.59 -3.16
CA CYS A 150 -14.38 -8.21 -4.19
C CYS A 150 -15.34 -9.37 -4.51
N ALA A 151 -14.83 -10.59 -4.63
CA ALA A 151 -15.64 -11.78 -4.88
C ALA A 151 -16.43 -12.23 -3.64
N LEU A 152 -15.91 -11.93 -2.44
CA LEU A 152 -16.59 -12.22 -1.18
C LEU A 152 -17.59 -11.14 -0.77
N GLU A 153 -17.67 -10.02 -1.51
CA GLU A 153 -18.49 -8.84 -1.20
C GLU A 153 -18.27 -8.30 0.23
N THR A 154 -17.09 -8.56 0.81
CA THR A 154 -16.72 -8.05 2.14
C THR A 154 -16.23 -6.61 2.06
N LEU A 155 -15.75 -6.18 0.89
CA LEU A 155 -15.42 -4.80 0.58
C LEU A 155 -16.54 -4.14 -0.22
N THR A 156 -17.14 -3.07 0.33
CA THR A 156 -18.16 -2.26 -0.37
C THR A 156 -17.55 -0.96 -0.86
N CYS A 157 -17.49 -0.79 -2.18
CA CYS A 157 -17.04 0.47 -2.81
C CYS A 157 -18.16 1.51 -2.91
N GLY A 158 -17.78 2.76 -3.16
CA GLY A 158 -18.71 3.87 -3.37
C GLY A 158 -19.56 3.73 -4.64
N ILE A 159 -20.56 4.60 -4.79
CA ILE A 159 -21.40 4.65 -5.99
C ILE A 159 -20.55 4.96 -7.22
N ASN A 160 -20.75 4.23 -8.32
CA ASN A 160 -19.93 4.31 -9.55
C ASN A 160 -18.43 4.04 -9.30
N ALA A 161 -18.10 3.26 -8.28
CA ALA A 161 -16.79 2.69 -8.07
C ALA A 161 -16.83 1.17 -8.28
N GLU A 162 -15.70 0.65 -8.75
CA GLU A 162 -15.42 -0.75 -9.03
C GLU A 162 -14.42 -1.24 -7.99
N CYS A 163 -14.66 -2.44 -7.45
CA CYS A 163 -13.73 -3.12 -6.58
C CYS A 163 -12.66 -3.82 -7.43
N VAL A 164 -11.39 -3.65 -7.06
CA VAL A 164 -10.25 -4.34 -7.69
C VAL A 164 -9.51 -5.13 -6.63
N ASN A 165 -9.44 -6.45 -6.81
CA ASN A 165 -8.68 -7.33 -5.94
C ASN A 165 -7.17 -7.16 -6.18
N LEU A 166 -6.38 -7.07 -5.12
CA LEU A 166 -4.93 -6.96 -5.14
C LEU A 166 -4.34 -8.07 -4.25
N LEU A 167 -3.08 -8.42 -4.43
CA LEU A 167 -2.46 -9.40 -3.54
C LEU A 167 -2.29 -8.79 -2.14
N GLY A 168 -2.92 -9.42 -1.14
CA GLY A 168 -2.91 -9.00 0.26
C GLY A 168 -3.82 -7.81 0.58
N SER A 169 -4.65 -7.36 -0.36
CA SER A 169 -5.56 -6.22 -0.15
C SER A 169 -6.59 -6.08 -1.28
N ALA A 170 -7.53 -5.16 -1.14
CA ALA A 170 -8.34 -4.70 -2.27
C ALA A 170 -8.46 -3.17 -2.27
N GLU A 171 -8.70 -2.61 -3.45
CA GLU A 171 -8.87 -1.18 -3.61
C GLU A 171 -10.07 -0.84 -4.51
N CYS A 172 -10.75 0.25 -4.17
CA CYS A 172 -11.84 0.78 -4.96
C CYS A 172 -11.33 1.83 -5.95
N TRP A 173 -11.80 1.73 -7.18
CA TRP A 173 -11.47 2.67 -8.26
C TRP A 173 -12.74 3.21 -8.88
N CYS A 174 -12.78 4.49 -9.25
CA CYS A 174 -13.94 4.99 -9.98
C CYS A 174 -14.11 4.25 -11.31
N ALA A 175 -15.35 3.97 -11.70
CA ALA A 175 -15.65 3.43 -13.02
C ALA A 175 -15.14 4.40 -14.13
N ASP A 176 -14.94 3.90 -15.34
CA ASP A 176 -14.47 4.73 -16.46
C ASP A 176 -15.38 5.93 -16.71
N GLY A 177 -14.77 7.11 -16.83
CA GLY A 177 -15.50 8.37 -16.96
C GLY A 177 -16.20 8.80 -15.67
N TYR A 178 -15.75 8.38 -14.49
CA TYR A 178 -16.11 8.93 -13.18
C TYR A 178 -14.84 9.35 -12.43
N GLN A 179 -14.95 10.37 -11.58
CA GLN A 179 -13.81 10.96 -10.87
C GLN A 179 -14.11 11.09 -9.38
N VAL A 180 -13.03 11.28 -8.61
CA VAL A 180 -12.98 11.59 -7.16
C VAL A 180 -13.61 10.55 -6.22
N ASP A 181 -12.99 10.33 -5.06
CA ASP A 181 -13.48 9.58 -3.89
C ASP A 181 -14.17 8.20 -4.13
N PRO A 182 -13.42 7.16 -4.56
CA PRO A 182 -13.97 5.83 -4.84
C PRO A 182 -14.56 5.08 -3.64
N TRP A 183 -14.35 5.58 -2.42
CA TRP A 183 -14.91 5.00 -1.21
C TRP A 183 -16.31 5.52 -0.86
N THR A 184 -16.67 6.72 -1.31
CA THR A 184 -17.95 7.35 -0.99
C THR A 184 -18.86 7.35 -2.21
N ALA A 185 -18.42 8.01 -3.27
CA ALA A 185 -19.12 8.06 -4.54
C ALA A 185 -18.20 8.71 -5.56
N CYS A 186 -18.17 8.15 -6.76
CA CYS A 186 -17.57 8.78 -7.93
C CYS A 186 -18.67 9.51 -8.71
N PRO A 187 -18.80 10.85 -8.58
CA PRO A 187 -19.64 11.63 -9.46
C PRO A 187 -19.14 11.57 -10.90
N ALA A 188 -20.07 11.74 -11.85
CA ALA A 188 -19.70 11.95 -13.23
C ALA A 188 -18.80 13.19 -13.32
N PRO A 189 -17.76 13.19 -14.17
CA PRO A 189 -16.88 14.32 -14.35
C PRO A 189 -17.70 15.51 -14.80
N SER A 190 -17.49 16.63 -14.11
CA SER A 190 -18.15 17.85 -14.50
C SER A 190 -17.57 18.32 -15.84
N PRO A 191 -18.40 18.74 -16.80
CA PRO A 191 -17.94 19.54 -17.94
C PRO A 191 -17.11 20.78 -17.51
N CYS A 192 -17.30 21.27 -16.28
CA CYS A 192 -16.54 22.39 -15.74
C CYS A 192 -15.15 22.02 -15.19
N ASP A 193 -14.94 20.76 -14.80
CA ASP A 193 -13.69 20.28 -14.17
C ASP A 193 -12.74 19.61 -15.17
N ASP A 194 -13.28 18.98 -16.23
CA ASP A 194 -12.51 18.28 -17.26
C ASP A 194 -11.89 19.23 -18.32
N GLY A 195 -12.25 20.52 -18.29
CA GLY A 195 -11.72 21.53 -19.22
C GLY A 195 -12.13 21.33 -20.69
N THR A 196 -13.04 20.39 -20.95
CA THR A 196 -13.66 20.14 -22.26
C THR A 196 -14.50 21.33 -22.74
N TYR A 197 -14.97 22.15 -21.81
CA TYR A 197 -15.78 23.32 -22.11
C TYR A 197 -15.11 24.61 -21.63
N THR A 198 -14.89 25.52 -22.56
CA THR A 198 -14.26 26.82 -22.28
C THR A 198 -15.31 27.92 -22.28
N CYS A 199 -15.45 28.59 -21.14
CA CYS A 199 -16.30 29.77 -21.05
C CYS A 199 -15.60 31.00 -21.65
N PRO A 200 -16.36 32.00 -22.15
CA PRO A 200 -15.80 33.27 -22.57
C PRO A 200 -15.03 33.96 -21.43
N LEU A 201 -14.11 34.87 -21.78
CA LEU A 201 -13.38 35.68 -20.79
C LEU A 201 -14.36 36.32 -19.77
N ASN A 202 -13.99 36.27 -18.49
CA ASN A 202 -14.79 36.74 -17.34
C ASN A 202 -16.09 35.95 -17.08
N HIS A 203 -16.16 34.67 -17.45
CA HIS A 203 -17.25 33.77 -17.11
C HIS A 203 -16.72 32.53 -16.39
N TYR A 204 -17.40 32.13 -15.31
CA TYR A 204 -17.17 30.87 -14.63
C TYR A 204 -18.15 29.80 -15.16
N CYS A 205 -17.74 28.55 -15.09
CA CYS A 205 -18.56 27.41 -15.46
C CYS A 205 -19.36 26.92 -14.23
N GLU A 206 -20.65 26.67 -14.40
CA GLU A 206 -21.46 25.98 -13.40
C GLU A 206 -22.26 24.83 -14.02
N GLU A 207 -22.45 23.77 -13.25
CA GLU A 207 -23.26 22.63 -13.65
C GLU A 207 -24.74 23.01 -13.69
N TRP A 208 -25.43 22.59 -14.75
CA TRP A 208 -26.86 22.85 -14.89
C TRP A 208 -27.55 21.73 -15.67
N GLN A 209 -28.57 21.10 -15.07
CA GLN A 209 -29.47 20.11 -15.72
C GLN A 209 -28.77 19.00 -16.53
N GLY A 210 -27.64 18.49 -16.03
CA GLY A 210 -26.87 17.43 -16.73
C GLY A 210 -25.93 17.94 -17.84
N GLY A 211 -25.67 19.24 -17.89
CA GLY A 211 -24.66 19.89 -18.72
C GLY A 211 -23.96 21.02 -17.96
N TYR A 212 -23.50 22.05 -18.68
CA TYR A 212 -22.87 23.24 -18.10
C TYR A 212 -23.50 24.52 -18.64
N ARG A 213 -23.32 25.61 -17.91
CA ARG A 213 -23.57 26.95 -18.43
C ARG A 213 -22.50 27.91 -17.96
N CYS A 214 -22.25 28.94 -18.78
CA CYS A 214 -21.26 29.96 -18.48
C CYS A 214 -21.92 31.19 -17.87
N CYS A 215 -21.51 31.54 -16.66
CA CYS A 215 -22.07 32.65 -15.90
C CYS A 215 -21.01 33.74 -15.70
N PRO A 216 -21.35 35.01 -15.94
CA PRO A 216 -20.38 36.10 -15.86
C PRO A 216 -19.97 36.41 -14.41
N GLU A 217 -18.67 36.51 -14.14
CA GLU A 217 -18.11 36.84 -12.83
C GLU A 217 -18.54 38.26 -12.37
N GLY A 218 -18.67 38.48 -11.06
CA GLY A 218 -18.98 39.80 -10.50
C GLY A 218 -20.46 40.20 -10.62
N GLY A 219 -21.35 39.43 -9.98
CA GLY A 219 -22.79 39.61 -9.99
C GLY A 219 -23.27 41.05 -9.80
N GLY A 220 -24.12 41.49 -10.73
CA GLY A 220 -24.82 42.76 -10.68
C GLY A 220 -26.00 42.75 -11.65
N GLY A 221 -27.09 42.09 -11.24
CA GLY A 221 -28.36 42.06 -11.98
C GLY A 221 -28.68 40.74 -12.68
N GLN A 222 -29.94 40.64 -13.12
CA GLN A 222 -30.56 39.54 -13.87
C GLN A 222 -29.82 39.29 -15.20
N ARG A 223 -28.62 38.72 -15.14
CA ARG A 223 -27.87 38.28 -16.31
C ARG A 223 -28.12 36.79 -16.45
N VAL A 224 -28.86 36.46 -17.51
CA VAL A 224 -29.15 35.09 -17.93
C VAL A 224 -27.81 34.44 -18.30
N CYS A 225 -27.49 33.29 -17.70
CA CYS A 225 -26.30 32.56 -18.09
C CYS A 225 -26.47 32.03 -19.51
N LEU A 226 -25.35 31.91 -20.21
CA LEU A 226 -25.35 31.44 -21.59
C LEU A 226 -25.55 29.92 -21.54
N GLU A 227 -26.73 29.47 -21.96
CA GLU A 227 -27.01 28.07 -22.26
C GLU A 227 -26.41 27.77 -23.64
N ASN A 228 -25.56 26.74 -23.75
CA ASN A 228 -25.05 26.22 -25.03
C ASN A 228 -25.37 24.73 -25.13
#